data_AF-A0A182QXE0-F1
#
_entry.id   AF-A0A182QXE0-F1
#
_cell.length_a   1.000
_cell.length_b   1.000
_cell.length_c   1.000
_cell.angle_alpha   90.00
_cell.angle_beta   90.00
_cell.angle_gamma   90.00
#
_symmetry.space_group_name_H-M   'P 1'
#
loop_
_entity.id
_entity.type
_entity.pdbx_description
1 polymer ?
#
loop_
_entity_poly.entity_id
_entity_poly.type
_entity_poly.pdbx_seq_one_letter_code
_entity_poly.pdbx_strand_id
1 'polypeptide(L)'
;MQTQPIRQSVSLGFWKKVARVRVQSKYCWSIGSDNHAMGPTSTIGTILIAVAVCSVAHGKVFEKCPLARTLDRQKISSRSLISNWVCLIMAESGGDTGKVTKLDNESASYGVFQINSKTWCREGRKGGRCNKKCEDFIDEDLSDDIECAKQIYNDGGFGAWKGWVSRCKQKTLPDLSSCWN
;
A
#
# COMPACT_ATOMS: atom_id res chain seq x y z
N MET A 1 45.37 46.57 17.81
CA MET A 1 45.65 45.17 17.41
C MET A 1 44.81 44.28 18.32
N GLN A 2 43.83 43.48 17.92
CA GLN A 2 43.15 43.17 16.66
C GLN A 2 41.71 42.82 17.06
N THR A 3 40.72 43.40 16.39
CA THR A 3 39.34 42.92 16.39
C THR A 3 39.20 41.83 15.33
N GLN A 4 38.54 40.71 15.66
CA GLN A 4 38.05 39.71 14.70
C GLN A 4 36.63 39.27 15.11
N PRO A 5 35.68 39.10 14.17
CA PRO A 5 34.27 38.81 14.46
C PRO A 5 33.84 37.37 14.09
N ILE A 6 32.53 37.10 14.22
CA ILE A 6 31.72 36.01 13.59
C ILE A 6 31.78 34.67 14.38
N ARG A 7 30.69 33.95 14.73
CA ARG A 7 29.53 33.52 13.94
C ARG A 7 28.39 33.06 14.87
N GLN A 8 27.17 33.57 14.68
CA GLN A 8 25.97 32.91 15.21
C GLN A 8 25.68 31.66 14.37
N SER A 9 25.56 30.51 15.01
CA SER A 9 25.07 29.28 14.37
C SER A 9 23.56 29.22 14.57
N VAL A 10 22.81 29.66 13.56
CA VAL A 10 21.37 29.40 13.47
C VAL A 10 21.23 28.00 12.87
N SER A 11 20.98 26.98 13.70
CA SER A 11 20.69 25.63 13.20
C SER A 11 19.20 25.54 12.83
N LEU A 12 18.86 26.05 11.66
CA LEU A 12 17.61 25.74 10.96
C LEU A 12 17.75 24.35 10.32
N GLY A 13 17.35 23.33 11.07
CA GLY A 13 17.36 21.93 10.62
C GLY A 13 15.95 21.33 10.59
N PHE A 14 14.98 22.01 9.98
CA PHE A 14 13.64 21.46 9.77
C PHE A 14 13.67 20.47 8.60
N TRP A 15 14.19 19.26 8.85
CA TRP A 15 14.11 18.17 7.88
C TRP A 15 12.66 17.68 7.80
N LYS A 16 11.87 18.29 6.91
CA LYS A 16 10.67 17.62 6.39
C LYS A 16 11.17 16.35 5.70
N LYS A 17 11.00 15.19 6.33
CA LYS A 17 11.17 13.89 5.68
C LYS A 17 10.23 13.85 4.48
N VAL A 18 10.80 14.02 3.29
CA VAL A 18 10.07 13.84 2.04
C VAL A 18 9.80 12.34 1.91
N ALA A 19 8.53 11.94 1.94
CA ALA A 19 8.15 10.57 1.60
C ALA A 19 8.68 10.26 0.20
N ARG A 20 9.42 9.16 0.05
CA ARG A 20 9.90 8.73 -1.26
C ARG A 20 8.71 8.17 -2.04
N VAL A 21 8.10 9.01 -2.86
CA VAL A 21 7.05 8.63 -3.80
C VAL A 21 7.68 7.79 -4.91
N ARG A 22 7.20 6.56 -5.11
CA ARG A 22 7.52 5.77 -6.31
C ARG A 22 6.27 5.72 -7.18
N VAL A 23 6.37 6.31 -8.37
CA VAL A 23 5.32 6.24 -9.40
C VAL A 23 5.38 4.84 -10.03
N GLN A 24 4.32 4.05 -9.92
CA GLN A 24 4.15 2.81 -10.68
C GLN A 24 3.22 3.09 -11.86
N SER A 25 3.79 3.13 -13.06
CA SER A 25 3.07 3.37 -14.31
C SER A 25 2.38 2.10 -14.81
N LYS A 26 1.32 1.67 -14.14
CA LYS A 26 0.40 0.61 -14.62
C LYS A 26 -0.95 1.06 -14.05
N TYR A 27 -1.92 1.55 -14.81
CA TYR A 27 -2.69 0.85 -15.82
C TYR A 27 -3.29 1.90 -16.78
N CYS A 28 -2.90 1.86 -18.05
CA CYS A 28 -3.58 2.58 -19.12
C CYS A 28 -4.05 1.51 -20.12
N TRP A 29 -5.19 0.88 -19.86
CA TRP A 29 -5.81 0.00 -20.84
C TRP A 29 -6.46 0.90 -21.90
N SER A 30 -5.83 0.98 -23.08
CA SER A 30 -6.49 1.50 -24.27
C SER A 30 -7.75 0.67 -24.53
N ILE A 31 -8.87 1.37 -24.68
CA ILE A 31 -10.15 0.83 -25.10
C ILE A 31 -9.93 0.17 -26.47
N GLY A 32 -9.96 -1.16 -26.53
CA GLY A 32 -10.03 -1.89 -27.79
C GLY A 32 -11.42 -1.65 -28.39
N SER A 33 -11.48 -0.97 -29.52
CA SER A 33 -12.73 -0.75 -30.25
C SER A 33 -12.89 -1.86 -31.28
N ASP A 34 -13.72 -2.86 -30.97
CA ASP A 34 -14.19 -3.84 -31.95
C ASP A 34 -15.10 -3.12 -32.96
N ASN A 35 -14.69 -3.12 -34.23
CA ASN A 35 -15.40 -2.46 -35.32
C ASN A 35 -16.70 -3.21 -35.68
N HIS A 36 -17.84 -2.75 -35.17
CA HIS A 36 -19.15 -3.06 -35.77
C HIS A 36 -19.44 -2.10 -36.93
N ALA A 37 -19.76 -2.68 -38.09
CA ALA A 37 -20.14 -1.97 -39.30
C ALA A 37 -21.46 -1.20 -39.12
N MET A 38 -21.47 0.10 -39.45
CA MET A 38 -22.68 0.92 -39.56
C MET A 38 -22.62 1.77 -40.83
N GLY A 39 -23.68 1.67 -41.63
CA GLY A 39 -23.85 2.35 -42.91
C GLY A 39 -24.00 3.88 -42.81
N PRO A 40 -24.16 4.56 -43.94
CA PRO A 40 -24.10 6.02 -44.00
C PRO A 40 -25.43 6.63 -43.57
N THR A 41 -25.51 7.16 -42.35
CA THR A 41 -26.57 8.11 -41.97
C THR A 41 -25.98 9.42 -41.45
N SER A 42 -26.62 10.49 -41.94
CA SER A 42 -26.27 11.91 -41.87
C SER A 42 -25.82 12.41 -40.48
N THR A 43 -24.72 13.17 -40.48
CA THR A 43 -23.98 13.66 -39.32
C THR A 43 -24.73 14.71 -38.49
N ILE A 44 -24.95 14.46 -37.20
CA ILE A 44 -24.87 15.48 -36.15
C ILE A 44 -23.91 14.93 -35.09
N GLY A 45 -22.67 15.42 -35.15
CA GLY A 45 -21.55 14.94 -34.35
C GLY A 45 -21.69 15.32 -32.88
N THR A 46 -22.08 14.37 -32.05
CA THR A 46 -21.95 14.49 -30.59
C THR A 46 -20.58 13.95 -30.21
N ILE A 47 -19.59 14.82 -30.05
CA ILE A 47 -18.27 14.44 -29.54
C ILE A 47 -18.42 14.15 -28.03
N LEU A 48 -18.61 12.88 -27.66
CA LEU A 48 -18.47 12.44 -26.27
C LEU A 48 -16.98 12.42 -25.92
N ILE A 49 -16.48 13.49 -25.31
CA ILE A 49 -15.13 13.50 -24.73
C ILE A 49 -15.17 12.58 -23.50
N ALA A 50 -14.80 11.31 -23.70
CA ALA A 50 -14.52 10.41 -22.60
C ALA A 50 -13.23 10.88 -21.90
N VAL A 51 -13.37 11.67 -20.85
CA VAL A 51 -12.27 12.05 -19.97
C VAL A 51 -11.82 10.78 -19.24
N ALA A 52 -10.78 10.12 -19.75
CA ALA A 52 -10.10 9.05 -19.06
C ALA A 52 -9.38 9.64 -17.84
N VAL A 53 -9.97 9.48 -16.66
CA VAL A 53 -9.30 9.81 -15.39
C VAL A 53 -8.30 8.69 -15.13
N CYS A 54 -7.03 8.91 -15.49
CA CYS A 54 -5.94 8.06 -15.06
C CYS A 54 -5.65 8.35 -13.58
N SER A 55 -6.19 7.53 -12.69
CA SER A 55 -5.78 7.51 -11.28
C SER A 55 -4.36 6.92 -11.21
N VAL A 56 -3.37 7.78 -10.97
CA VAL A 56 -1.99 7.36 -10.68
C VAL A 56 -2.00 6.76 -9.27
N ALA A 57 -1.88 5.43 -9.17
CA ALA A 57 -1.64 4.78 -7.90
C ALA A 57 -0.21 5.07 -7.46
N HIS A 58 -0.07 5.81 -6.36
CA HIS A 58 1.22 6.12 -5.77
C HIS A 58 1.57 5.06 -4.72
N GLY A 59 2.77 4.47 -4.83
CA GLY A 59 3.31 3.60 -3.80
C GLY A 59 3.96 4.41 -2.69
N LYS A 60 3.61 4.12 -1.44
CA LYS A 60 4.12 4.78 -0.23
C LYS A 60 4.90 3.80 0.63
N VAL A 61 6.01 4.25 1.21
CA VAL A 61 6.76 3.46 2.20
C VAL A 61 6.50 4.01 3.60
N PHE A 62 5.84 3.22 4.44
CA PHE A 62 5.54 3.59 5.81
C PHE A 62 6.74 3.39 6.75
N GLU A 63 7.00 4.39 7.59
CA GLU A 63 7.86 4.24 8.76
C GLU A 63 7.07 3.73 9.98
N LYS A 64 7.77 3.21 11.00
CA LYS A 64 7.21 2.59 12.22
C LYS A 64 6.04 3.37 12.85
N CYS A 65 6.25 4.65 13.21
CA CYS A 65 5.23 5.42 13.93
C CYS A 65 4.07 5.91 13.06
N PRO A 66 4.30 6.44 11.83
CA PRO A 66 3.21 6.69 10.89
C PRO A 66 2.35 5.45 10.63
N LEU A 67 2.96 4.27 10.49
CA LEU A 67 2.25 3.01 10.33
C LEU A 67 1.39 2.68 11.55
N ALA A 68 2.00 2.69 12.75
CA ALA A 68 1.30 2.41 14.01
C ALA A 68 0.06 3.29 14.19
N ARG A 69 0.18 4.60 13.94
CA ARG A 69 -0.93 5.54 14.04
C ARG A 69 -2.01 5.31 12.98
N THR A 70 -1.63 4.92 11.76
CA THR A 70 -2.58 4.61 10.69
C THR A 70 -3.42 3.39 11.07
N LEU A 71 -2.75 2.32 11.51
CA LEU A 71 -3.39 1.08 11.97
C LEU A 71 -4.31 1.28 13.18
N ASP A 72 -3.89 2.11 14.15
CA ASP A 72 -4.69 2.48 15.32
C ASP A 72 -5.97 3.22 14.91
N ARG A 73 -5.84 4.24 14.05
CA ARG A 73 -6.97 5.05 13.55
C ARG A 73 -7.97 4.23 12.75
N GLN A 74 -7.49 3.32 11.90
CA GLN A 74 -8.34 2.41 11.11
C GLN A 74 -8.81 1.19 11.93
N LYS A 75 -8.49 1.14 13.23
CA LYS A 75 -8.94 0.12 14.18
C LYS A 75 -8.68 -1.28 13.64
N ILE A 76 -7.44 -1.57 13.21
CA ILE A 76 -7.09 -2.91 12.70
C ILE A 76 -7.33 -4.00 13.76
N SER A 77 -7.04 -3.67 15.02
CA SER A 77 -7.17 -4.55 16.18
C SER A 77 -7.20 -3.72 17.46
N SER A 78 -7.22 -4.39 18.62
CA SER A 78 -6.88 -3.74 19.88
C SER A 78 -5.47 -3.13 19.83
N ARG A 79 -5.26 -2.06 20.63
CA ARG A 79 -3.99 -1.34 20.69
C ARG A 79 -2.81 -2.21 21.10
N SER A 80 -3.05 -3.25 21.91
CA SER A 80 -2.04 -4.23 22.33
C SER A 80 -1.46 -5.07 21.19
N LEU A 81 -2.19 -5.23 20.08
CA LEU A 81 -1.72 -6.00 18.92
C LEU A 81 -1.05 -5.14 17.84
N ILE A 82 -1.05 -3.81 17.97
CA ILE A 82 -0.49 -2.93 16.94
C ILE A 82 1.00 -3.19 16.72
N SER A 83 1.78 -3.47 17.77
CA SER A 83 3.20 -3.84 17.60
C SER A 83 3.38 -5.12 16.77
N ASN A 84 2.45 -6.08 16.86
CA ASN A 84 2.48 -7.28 16.00
C ASN A 84 2.19 -6.92 14.54
N TRP A 85 1.17 -6.11 14.29
CA TRP A 85 0.83 -5.66 12.93
C TRP A 85 1.93 -4.82 12.28
N VAL A 86 2.54 -3.91 13.03
CA VAL A 86 3.70 -3.14 12.57
C VAL A 86 4.86 -4.08 12.26
N CYS A 87 5.17 -5.04 13.14
CA CYS A 87 6.23 -6.03 12.87
C CYS A 87 5.93 -6.85 11.62
N LEU A 88 4.68 -7.33 11.46
CA LEU A 88 4.23 -8.09 10.30
C LEU A 88 4.48 -7.31 9.01
N ILE A 89 3.99 -6.08 8.91
CA ILE A 89 4.13 -5.26 7.71
C ILE A 89 5.60 -4.97 7.40
N MET A 90 6.38 -4.59 8.41
CA MET A 90 7.82 -4.35 8.25
C MET A 90 8.56 -5.62 7.82
N ALA A 91 8.14 -6.78 8.31
CA ALA A 91 8.68 -8.05 7.89
C ALA A 91 8.30 -8.35 6.44
N GLU A 92 7.03 -8.26 6.06
CA GLU A 92 6.54 -8.74 4.76
C GLU A 92 6.93 -7.82 3.60
N SER A 93 6.72 -6.51 3.76
CA SER A 93 6.90 -5.53 2.69
C SER A 93 7.94 -4.45 3.00
N GLY A 94 8.40 -4.35 4.24
CA GLY A 94 9.19 -3.21 4.70
C GLY A 94 8.36 -1.91 4.77
N GLY A 95 7.02 -2.03 4.81
CA GLY A 95 6.09 -0.90 4.81
C GLY A 95 5.80 -0.32 3.42
N ASP A 96 6.29 -0.93 2.34
CA ASP A 96 6.04 -0.48 0.96
C ASP A 96 4.65 -0.92 0.48
N THR A 97 3.73 0.02 0.28
CA THR A 97 2.37 -0.25 -0.20
C THR A 97 2.37 -0.71 -1.66
N GLY A 98 3.36 -0.33 -2.46
CA GLY A 98 3.47 -0.78 -3.85
C GLY A 98 4.17 -2.13 -4.02
N LYS A 99 4.42 -2.87 -2.93
CA LYS A 99 5.22 -4.09 -2.97
C LYS A 99 4.44 -5.23 -3.64
N VAL A 100 4.98 -5.72 -4.75
CA VAL A 100 4.54 -6.96 -5.41
C VAL A 100 5.66 -7.99 -5.37
N THR A 101 5.34 -9.19 -4.90
CA THR A 101 6.27 -10.32 -4.85
C THR A 101 5.70 -11.47 -5.66
N LYS A 102 6.32 -11.80 -6.78
CA LYS A 102 5.98 -12.99 -7.58
C LYS A 102 6.45 -14.26 -6.86
N LEU A 103 5.67 -15.33 -6.94
CA LEU A 103 5.95 -16.63 -6.34
C LEU A 103 6.11 -17.70 -7.41
N ASP A 104 6.75 -18.81 -7.06
CA ASP A 104 7.06 -19.90 -8.00
C ASP A 104 5.82 -20.63 -8.54
N ASN A 105 4.67 -20.48 -7.88
CA ASN A 105 3.40 -21.10 -8.25
C ASN A 105 2.53 -20.21 -9.16
N GLU A 106 3.15 -19.29 -9.88
CA GLU A 106 2.52 -18.31 -10.78
C GLU A 106 1.56 -17.31 -10.10
N SER A 107 1.40 -17.37 -8.78
CA SER A 107 0.69 -16.33 -8.02
C SER A 107 1.65 -15.21 -7.59
N ALA A 108 1.08 -14.09 -7.13
CA ALA A 108 1.84 -12.99 -6.55
C ALA A 108 1.21 -12.54 -5.23
N SER A 109 2.00 -11.85 -4.42
CA SER A 109 1.55 -11.24 -3.16
C SER A 109 1.65 -9.72 -3.26
N TYR A 110 0.62 -9.02 -2.78
CA TYR A 110 0.38 -7.60 -3.04
C TYR A 110 0.31 -6.78 -1.76
N GLY A 111 0.77 -5.53 -1.83
CA GLY A 111 0.53 -4.54 -0.79
C GLY A 111 1.37 -4.69 0.46
N VAL A 112 1.08 -3.85 1.45
CA VAL A 112 1.84 -3.82 2.71
C VAL A 112 1.73 -5.13 3.51
N PHE A 113 0.61 -5.84 3.36
CA PHE A 113 0.34 -7.12 4.01
C PHE A 113 0.75 -8.34 3.17
N GLN A 114 1.25 -8.15 1.95
CA GLN A 114 1.59 -9.25 1.02
C GLN A 114 0.42 -10.25 0.85
N ILE A 115 -0.75 -9.73 0.48
CA ILE A 115 -1.98 -10.50 0.26
C ILE A 115 -1.85 -11.31 -1.04
N ASN A 116 -2.01 -12.62 -0.95
CA ASN A 116 -1.73 -13.53 -2.05
C ASN A 116 -2.89 -13.70 -3.06
N SER A 117 -2.59 -13.62 -4.36
CA SER A 117 -3.55 -13.71 -5.47
C SER A 117 -4.09 -15.10 -5.76
N LYS A 118 -3.56 -16.16 -5.14
CA LYS A 118 -4.12 -17.51 -5.25
C LYS A 118 -5.40 -17.66 -4.43
N THR A 119 -5.45 -17.06 -3.24
CA THR A 119 -6.53 -17.29 -2.27
C THR A 119 -7.38 -16.05 -2.01
N TRP A 120 -6.76 -14.88 -1.85
CA TRP A 120 -7.40 -13.74 -1.20
C TRP A 120 -7.94 -12.69 -2.17
N CYS A 121 -7.24 -12.46 -3.29
CA CYS A 121 -7.66 -11.55 -4.36
C CYS A 121 -7.55 -12.19 -5.75
N ARG A 122 -7.95 -11.46 -6.80
CA ARG A 122 -7.72 -11.83 -8.21
C ARG A 122 -7.15 -10.64 -8.99
N GLU A 123 -6.26 -10.93 -9.93
CA GLU A 123 -5.65 -9.91 -10.80
C GLU A 123 -6.63 -9.51 -11.90
N GLY A 124 -6.70 -8.22 -12.23
CA GLY A 124 -7.55 -7.64 -13.28
C GLY A 124 -9.05 -7.59 -12.98
N ARG A 125 -9.56 -8.39 -12.03
CA ARG A 125 -10.98 -8.48 -11.67
C ARG A 125 -11.18 -8.75 -10.18
N LYS A 126 -12.35 -8.39 -9.64
CA LYS A 126 -12.69 -8.74 -8.26
C LYS A 126 -12.81 -10.25 -8.10
N GLY A 127 -12.35 -10.77 -6.97
CA GLY A 127 -12.50 -12.18 -6.61
C GLY A 127 -11.62 -12.56 -5.43
N GLY A 128 -11.42 -13.87 -5.26
CA GLY A 128 -10.77 -14.41 -4.05
C GLY A 128 -11.66 -14.24 -2.81
N ARG A 129 -11.16 -14.67 -1.64
CA ARG A 129 -11.94 -14.60 -0.40
C ARG A 129 -12.28 -13.17 0.04
N CYS A 130 -11.42 -12.20 -0.27
CA CYS A 130 -11.69 -10.79 0.05
C CYS A 130 -12.58 -10.08 -0.98
N ASN A 131 -12.86 -10.72 -2.14
CA ASN A 131 -13.66 -10.15 -3.22
C ASN A 131 -13.15 -8.77 -3.72
N LYS A 132 -11.81 -8.63 -3.85
CA LYS A 132 -11.11 -7.42 -4.31
C LYS A 132 -10.26 -7.72 -5.53
N LYS A 133 -9.90 -6.67 -6.28
CA LYS A 133 -8.81 -6.77 -7.26
C LYS A 133 -7.49 -6.75 -6.49
N CYS A 134 -6.49 -7.51 -6.91
CA CYS A 134 -5.18 -7.46 -6.25
C CYS A 134 -4.51 -6.10 -6.41
N GLU A 135 -4.87 -5.38 -7.47
CA GLU A 135 -4.42 -4.02 -7.77
C GLU A 135 -4.97 -2.97 -6.79
N ASP A 136 -6.08 -3.26 -6.10
CA ASP A 136 -6.63 -2.34 -5.10
C ASP A 136 -5.67 -2.23 -3.89
N PHE A 137 -4.90 -3.29 -3.58
CA PHE A 137 -3.97 -3.33 -2.44
C PHE A 137 -2.60 -2.66 -2.67
N ILE A 138 -2.38 -1.98 -3.79
CA ILE A 138 -1.08 -1.36 -4.12
C ILE A 138 -1.14 0.16 -4.25
N ASP A 139 -2.12 0.79 -3.58
CA ASP A 139 -2.25 2.24 -3.47
C ASP A 139 -1.81 2.77 -2.09
N GLU A 140 -2.17 4.02 -1.73
CA GLU A 140 -1.79 4.61 -0.43
C GLU A 140 -2.83 4.42 0.68
N ASP A 141 -4.08 4.05 0.33
CA ASP A 141 -5.19 3.88 1.26
C ASP A 141 -5.26 2.43 1.74
N LEU A 142 -4.88 2.21 3.00
CA LEU A 142 -4.86 0.86 3.59
C LEU A 142 -6.25 0.32 3.97
N SER A 143 -7.35 0.99 3.60
CA SER A 143 -8.68 0.63 4.10
C SER A 143 -9.12 -0.78 3.69
N ASP A 144 -8.97 -1.13 2.42
CA ASP A 144 -9.30 -2.45 1.87
C ASP A 144 -8.22 -3.50 2.19
N ASP A 145 -6.95 -3.10 2.21
CA ASP A 145 -5.83 -3.88 2.75
C ASP A 145 -6.13 -4.39 4.16
N ILE A 146 -6.54 -3.49 5.06
CA ILE A 146 -6.85 -3.80 6.46
C ILE A 146 -8.10 -4.67 6.57
N GLU A 147 -9.12 -4.40 5.75
CA GLU A 147 -10.33 -5.23 5.67
C GLU A 147 -9.96 -6.68 5.34
N CYS A 148 -9.14 -6.89 4.32
CA CYS A 148 -8.72 -8.22 3.91
C CYS A 148 -7.75 -8.86 4.94
N ALA A 149 -6.78 -8.10 5.47
CA ALA A 149 -5.85 -8.59 6.49
C ALA A 149 -6.57 -9.07 7.76
N LYS A 150 -7.65 -8.41 8.19
CA LYS A 150 -8.51 -8.87 9.28
C LYS A 150 -9.13 -10.24 8.98
N GLN A 151 -9.60 -10.46 7.75
CA GLN A 151 -10.16 -11.77 7.36
C GLN A 151 -9.09 -12.86 7.42
N ILE A 152 -7.89 -12.59 6.91
CA ILE A 152 -6.75 -13.53 6.97
C ILE A 152 -6.40 -13.85 8.43
N TYR A 153 -6.34 -12.83 9.29
CA TYR A 153 -6.08 -13.00 10.72
C TYR A 153 -7.17 -13.80 11.43
N ASN A 154 -8.44 -13.60 11.08
CA ASN A 154 -9.54 -14.38 11.64
C ASN A 154 -9.49 -15.87 11.21
N ASP A 155 -8.90 -16.15 10.05
CA ASP A 155 -8.78 -17.51 9.50
C ASP A 155 -7.60 -18.30 10.10
N GLY A 156 -6.44 -17.66 10.28
CA GLY A 156 -5.21 -18.35 10.68
C GLY A 156 -4.30 -17.59 11.66
N GLY A 157 -4.77 -16.47 12.20
CA GLY A 157 -3.98 -15.56 13.02
C GLY A 157 -2.77 -15.00 12.28
N PHE A 158 -1.81 -14.45 13.03
CA PHE A 158 -0.54 -13.98 12.45
C PHE A 158 0.31 -15.08 11.80
N GLY A 159 0.02 -16.35 12.07
CA GLY A 159 0.72 -17.50 11.50
C GLY A 159 0.57 -17.65 9.98
N ALA A 160 -0.41 -16.98 9.38
CA ALA A 160 -0.60 -16.95 7.93
C ALA A 160 0.54 -16.24 7.17
N TRP A 161 1.34 -15.41 7.85
CA TRP A 161 2.41 -14.61 7.27
C TRP A 161 3.79 -15.16 7.63
N LYS A 162 4.49 -15.73 6.64
CA LYS A 162 5.81 -16.36 6.83
C LYS A 162 6.87 -15.36 7.33
N GLY A 163 6.82 -14.12 6.86
CA GLY A 163 7.67 -13.02 7.32
C GLY A 163 7.43 -12.71 8.80
N TRP A 164 6.18 -12.64 9.25
CA TRP A 164 5.88 -12.48 10.67
C TRP A 164 6.33 -13.70 11.49
N VAL A 165 6.08 -14.93 11.02
CA VAL A 165 6.51 -16.15 11.73
C VAL A 165 8.02 -16.17 11.94
N SER A 166 8.80 -15.78 10.94
CA SER A 166 10.27 -15.79 11.02
C SER A 166 10.88 -14.62 11.80
N ARG A 167 10.26 -13.43 11.77
CA ARG A 167 10.85 -12.20 12.32
C ARG A 167 10.15 -11.63 13.55
N CYS A 168 8.93 -12.06 13.87
CA CYS A 168 8.11 -11.44 14.92
C CYS A 168 7.63 -12.44 15.98
N LYS A 169 7.28 -13.67 15.57
CA LYS A 169 6.78 -14.69 16.51
C LYS A 169 7.79 -14.98 17.61
N GLN A 170 7.38 -14.79 18.87
CA GLN A 170 8.20 -14.99 20.07
C GLN A 170 9.50 -14.15 20.08
N LYS A 171 9.50 -13.00 19.39
CA LYS A 171 10.61 -12.05 19.39
C LYS A 171 10.18 -10.73 20.03
N THR A 172 11.16 -9.91 20.37
CA THR A 172 10.90 -8.54 20.82
C THR A 172 10.24 -7.75 19.69
N LEU A 173 9.00 -7.32 19.93
CA LEU A 173 8.25 -6.51 18.98
C LEU A 173 8.72 -5.05 19.03
N PRO A 174 8.43 -4.25 17.99
CA PRO A 174 8.76 -2.83 17.98
C PRO A 174 8.11 -2.10 19.17
N ASP A 175 8.93 -1.38 19.94
CA ASP A 175 8.42 -0.43 20.92
C ASP A 175 7.77 0.75 20.20
N LEU A 176 6.51 0.99 20.51
CA LEU A 176 5.70 2.05 19.93
C LEU A 176 5.40 3.17 20.92
N SER A 177 5.79 3.08 22.20
CA SER A 177 5.43 4.04 23.26
C SER A 177 5.62 5.51 22.84
N SER A 178 6.74 5.81 22.18
CA SER A 178 7.09 7.14 21.66
C SER A 178 6.29 7.61 20.44
N CYS A 179 5.51 6.76 19.79
CA CYS A 179 4.77 7.09 18.58
C CYS A 179 3.52 7.96 18.82
N TRP A 180 3.14 8.16 20.07
CA TRP A 180 1.99 8.99 20.48
C TRP A 180 2.39 10.21 21.33
N ASN A 181 3.70 10.45 21.47
CA ASN A 181 4.22 11.68 22.05
C ASN A 181 4.25 12.81 21.03
#